data_AF-A0A834FU43-F1
#
_entry.id   AF-A0A834FU43-F1
#
_cell.length_a   1.000
_cell.length_b   1.000
_cell.length_c   1.000
_cell.angle_alpha   90.00
_cell.angle_beta   90.00
_cell.angle_gamma   90.00
#
_symmetry.space_group_name_H-M   'P 1'
#
loop_
_entity.id
_entity.type
_entity.pdbx_description
1 polymer ?
#
loop_
_entity_poly.entity_id
_entity_poly.type
_entity_poly.pdbx_seq_one_letter_code
_entity_poly.pdbx_strand_id
1 'polypeptide(L)'
;MTTTEKLFVQIFDRKKRITEQVKQRTDLYRQRLASKILLDGYNPPHWLWNRNFNSESSVPLGVFFSFSDNSFYRYGDKLPAVDVFVCTADPTMEPPTMVISTVLSVMSYNYPPDKLSVYLSDDGGSGFTFYALLEASRFSKYWTPFCKKFSVEPRSPAAYFAQNSKPEDPKVAKECLAVKKLYEEMKSRIESAIEKGGISKDIRDQHKGFSEWNSEVTKQDHQSIVQILIDRRNLDAVDDDGHQLPTLVYVARENRPHFPHNFKAGSMNSLVSSLWFLPFAYVYAARNACSIAEALACGDTLKAWWNSQRMWNFRRMTSYLFAFINTITRQLGFSQSAFSITAKVVDDDALERYEEGTMEFGTSSVMFTIIATLALLNFFGFTVGILKIIWRYGFAEGLTVQIGLCLVVVVINLPVYQALFLRDNNGRIPSSVMFKSLVLASLACLIPVY
;
A
#
# COMPACT_ATOMS: atom_id res chain seq x y z
N MET A 1 -12.03 -18.93 -36.40
CA MET A 1 -11.51 -18.77 -35.03
C MET A 1 -10.31 -19.67 -34.87
N THR A 2 -9.11 -19.11 -34.88
CA THR A 2 -7.87 -19.87 -34.72
C THR A 2 -7.77 -20.42 -33.30
N THR A 3 -7.03 -21.52 -33.10
CA THR A 3 -6.89 -22.19 -31.80
C THR A 3 -6.38 -21.21 -30.71
N THR A 4 -5.59 -20.22 -31.12
CA THR A 4 -5.06 -19.12 -30.30
C THR A 4 -6.13 -18.11 -29.85
N GLU A 5 -7.08 -17.73 -30.70
CA GLU A 5 -8.18 -16.82 -30.33
C GLU A 5 -9.11 -17.41 -29.27
N LYS A 6 -9.39 -18.72 -29.34
CA LYS A 6 -10.16 -19.43 -28.31
C LYS A 6 -9.44 -19.43 -26.96
N LEU A 7 -8.12 -19.58 -26.97
CA LEU A 7 -7.27 -19.53 -25.77
C LEU A 7 -7.28 -18.13 -25.13
N PHE A 8 -7.17 -17.06 -25.93
CA PHE A 8 -7.20 -15.68 -25.41
C PHE A 8 -8.53 -15.28 -24.77
N VAL A 9 -9.64 -15.67 -25.40
CA VAL A 9 -10.98 -15.46 -24.84
C VAL A 9 -11.13 -16.22 -23.51
N GLN A 10 -10.65 -17.47 -23.46
CA GLN A 10 -10.64 -18.25 -22.22
C GLN A 10 -9.80 -17.59 -21.12
N ILE A 11 -8.63 -17.02 -21.44
CA ILE A 11 -7.76 -16.34 -20.48
C ILE A 11 -8.41 -15.08 -19.92
N PHE A 12 -9.02 -14.23 -20.75
CA PHE A 12 -9.69 -13.01 -20.28
C PHE A 12 -10.95 -13.31 -19.49
N ASP A 13 -11.74 -14.31 -19.88
CA ASP A 13 -12.87 -14.78 -19.08
C ASP A 13 -12.43 -15.40 -17.77
N ARG A 14 -11.27 -16.07 -17.75
CA ARG A 14 -10.69 -16.60 -16.52
C ARG A 14 -10.24 -15.46 -15.60
N LYS A 15 -9.55 -14.43 -16.11
CA LYS A 15 -9.11 -13.26 -15.32
C LYS A 15 -10.29 -12.45 -14.75
N LYS A 16 -11.33 -12.19 -15.56
CA LYS A 16 -12.53 -11.48 -15.10
C LYS A 16 -13.25 -12.28 -14.00
N ARG A 17 -13.47 -13.58 -14.24
CA ARG A 17 -14.03 -14.49 -13.21
C ARG A 17 -13.19 -14.50 -11.94
N ILE A 18 -11.85 -14.54 -12.03
CA ILE A 18 -10.97 -14.48 -10.85
C ILE A 18 -11.18 -13.17 -10.09
N THR A 19 -11.27 -12.04 -10.78
CA THR A 19 -11.39 -10.71 -10.13
C THR A 19 -12.75 -10.54 -9.45
N GLU A 20 -13.84 -10.93 -10.12
CA GLU A 20 -15.19 -10.92 -9.54
C GLU A 20 -15.30 -11.93 -8.38
N GLN A 21 -14.69 -13.11 -8.51
CA GLN A 21 -14.58 -14.07 -7.41
C GLN A 21 -13.80 -13.49 -6.23
N VAL A 22 -12.72 -12.74 -6.44
CA VAL A 22 -11.95 -12.11 -5.36
C VAL A 22 -12.75 -11.00 -4.68
N LYS A 23 -13.45 -10.14 -5.43
CA LYS A 23 -14.29 -9.07 -4.86
C LYS A 23 -15.45 -9.66 -4.06
N GLN A 24 -16.21 -10.58 -4.69
CA GLN A 24 -17.30 -11.28 -4.03
C GLN A 24 -16.80 -12.02 -2.79
N ARG A 25 -15.64 -12.69 -2.84
CA ARG A 25 -15.04 -13.33 -1.67
C ARG A 25 -14.54 -12.35 -0.62
N THR A 26 -14.09 -11.16 -0.98
CA THR A 26 -13.67 -10.15 0.01
C THR A 26 -14.90 -9.62 0.76
N ASP A 27 -15.99 -9.38 0.04
CA ASP A 27 -17.26 -8.99 0.66
C ASP A 27 -17.88 -10.13 1.47
N LEU A 28 -17.82 -11.37 0.96
CA LEU A 28 -18.24 -12.57 1.67
C LEU A 28 -17.37 -12.83 2.89
N TYR A 29 -16.06 -12.59 2.80
CA TYR A 29 -15.10 -12.65 3.90
C TYR A 29 -15.46 -11.63 4.95
N ARG A 30 -15.70 -10.36 4.58
CA ARG A 30 -16.14 -9.32 5.51
C ARG A 30 -17.46 -9.64 6.18
N GLN A 31 -18.46 -10.11 5.42
CA GLN A 31 -19.76 -10.50 5.96
C GLN A 31 -19.64 -11.71 6.89
N ARG A 32 -18.90 -12.74 6.48
CA ARG A 32 -18.62 -13.92 7.32
C ARG A 32 -17.86 -13.53 8.56
N LEU A 33 -16.87 -12.65 8.42
CA LEU A 33 -16.06 -12.16 9.51
C LEU A 33 -16.91 -11.39 10.52
N ALA A 34 -17.69 -10.41 10.07
CA ALA A 34 -18.61 -9.66 10.92
C ALA A 34 -19.65 -10.59 11.58
N SER A 35 -20.22 -11.54 10.82
CA SER A 35 -21.18 -12.52 11.37
C SER A 35 -20.54 -13.47 12.38
N LYS A 36 -19.29 -13.86 12.18
CA LYS A 36 -18.57 -14.77 13.07
C LYS A 36 -18.24 -14.07 14.39
N ILE A 37 -17.73 -12.84 14.31
CA ILE A 37 -17.48 -12.01 15.50
C ILE A 37 -18.77 -11.83 16.31
N LEU A 38 -19.90 -11.57 15.63
CA LEU A 38 -21.22 -11.48 16.25
C LEU A 38 -21.69 -12.79 16.90
N LEU A 39 -21.52 -13.92 16.22
CA LEU A 39 -21.89 -15.25 16.73
C LEU A 39 -21.03 -15.66 17.93
N ASP A 40 -19.77 -15.24 17.96
CA ASP A 40 -18.86 -15.44 19.09
C ASP A 40 -19.15 -14.49 20.26
N GLY A 41 -20.19 -13.65 20.17
CA GLY A 41 -20.67 -12.76 21.23
C GLY A 41 -19.95 -11.41 21.30
N TYR A 42 -19.08 -11.11 20.35
CA TYR A 42 -18.31 -9.87 20.30
C TYR A 42 -18.94 -8.87 19.32
N ASN A 43 -18.74 -7.57 19.58
CA ASN A 43 -19.18 -6.52 18.67
C ASN A 43 -18.04 -6.13 17.73
N PRO A 44 -18.19 -6.30 16.40
CA PRO A 44 -17.12 -6.00 15.47
C PRO A 44 -16.64 -4.54 15.50
N PRO A 45 -15.37 -4.28 15.14
CA PRO A 45 -14.82 -2.93 15.06
C PRO A 45 -15.63 -2.03 14.13
N HIS A 46 -15.67 -0.73 14.41
CA HIS A 46 -16.53 0.21 13.68
C HIS A 46 -16.20 0.27 12.18
N TRP A 47 -14.93 0.08 11.79
CA TRP A 47 -14.51 0.02 10.39
C TRP A 47 -14.99 -1.25 9.65
N LEU A 48 -15.35 -2.32 10.37
CA LEU A 48 -15.86 -3.55 9.79
C LEU A 48 -17.35 -3.43 9.41
N TRP A 49 -18.10 -2.55 10.09
CA TRP A 49 -19.51 -2.27 9.83
C TRP A 49 -19.76 -0.99 9.04
N ASN A 50 -18.95 0.04 9.26
CA ASN A 50 -19.28 1.38 8.79
C ASN A 50 -18.74 1.64 7.38
N ARG A 51 -19.66 1.75 6.41
CA ARG A 51 -19.35 2.18 5.04
C ARG A 51 -18.98 3.67 4.94
N ASN A 52 -19.31 4.48 5.96
CA ASN A 52 -19.19 5.93 5.92
C ASN A 52 -18.35 6.43 7.11
N PHE A 53 -17.03 6.45 6.97
CA PHE A 53 -16.17 7.26 7.83
C PHE A 53 -15.88 8.59 7.12
N ASN A 54 -16.59 9.65 7.54
CA ASN A 54 -16.21 11.02 7.26
C ASN A 54 -15.19 11.45 8.32
N SER A 55 -13.99 11.85 7.90
CA SER A 55 -13.01 12.51 8.76
C SER A 55 -12.77 13.93 8.27
N GLU A 56 -13.40 14.90 8.91
CA GLU A 56 -13.02 16.30 8.83
C GLU A 56 -11.79 16.55 9.71
N SER A 57 -10.72 17.08 9.13
CA SER A 57 -9.89 18.16 9.71
C SER A 57 -8.67 18.40 8.83
N SER A 58 -8.60 19.60 8.26
CA SER A 58 -7.49 20.14 7.49
C SER A 58 -6.56 20.95 8.40
N VAL A 59 -5.25 20.66 8.39
CA VAL A 59 -4.22 21.52 9.00
C VAL A 59 -3.09 21.77 7.98
N PRO A 60 -2.61 23.01 7.79
CA PRO A 60 -1.61 23.34 6.76
C PRO A 60 -0.17 23.05 7.19
N LEU A 61 0.69 22.78 6.20
CA LEU A 61 2.10 22.39 6.36
C LEU A 61 3.01 23.57 6.75
N GLY A 62 3.78 23.36 7.83
CA GLY A 62 5.04 24.03 8.14
C GLY A 62 6.05 22.98 8.61
N VAL A 63 7.34 23.30 8.70
CA VAL A 63 8.38 22.37 9.17
C VAL A 63 8.00 21.82 10.56
N PHE A 64 7.71 20.52 10.63
CA PHE A 64 7.16 19.87 11.83
C PHE A 64 8.26 19.55 12.83
N PHE A 65 8.47 20.43 13.80
CA PHE A 65 8.93 20.02 15.12
C PHE A 65 7.70 19.50 15.88
N SER A 66 7.69 18.21 16.23
CA SER A 66 6.64 17.64 17.07
C SER A 66 6.87 18.08 18.52
N PHE A 67 6.22 19.16 18.94
CA PHE A 67 6.16 19.54 20.35
C PHE A 67 5.08 18.70 21.04
N SER A 68 5.48 17.55 21.59
CA SER A 68 4.62 16.61 22.32
C SER A 68 3.81 17.31 23.42
N ASP A 69 4.46 18.20 24.16
CA ASP A 69 3.86 18.90 25.31
C ASP A 69 2.68 19.77 24.88
N ASN A 70 2.82 20.56 23.81
CA ASN A 70 1.75 21.44 23.32
C ASN A 70 0.53 20.68 22.77
N SER A 71 0.72 19.46 22.27
CA SER A 71 -0.39 18.62 21.77
C SER A 71 -1.26 18.10 22.93
N PHE A 72 -0.64 17.68 24.04
CA PHE A 72 -1.35 17.24 25.24
C PHE A 72 -2.16 18.39 25.88
N TYR A 73 -1.58 19.60 25.97
CA TYR A 73 -2.29 20.78 26.49
C TYR A 73 -3.47 21.24 25.61
N ARG A 74 -3.42 21.02 24.29
CA ARG A 74 -4.50 21.43 23.36
C ARG A 74 -5.60 20.40 23.20
N TYR A 75 -5.24 19.13 23.12
CA TYR A 75 -6.19 18.06 22.81
C TYR A 75 -6.64 17.29 24.05
N GLY A 76 -5.85 17.22 25.13
CA GLY A 76 -6.22 16.50 26.37
C GLY A 76 -6.82 15.13 26.05
N ASP A 77 -8.06 14.90 26.50
CA ASP A 77 -8.82 13.67 26.27
C ASP A 77 -9.45 13.55 24.86
N LYS A 78 -9.22 14.48 23.93
CA LYS A 78 -9.75 14.48 22.55
C LYS A 78 -8.81 13.87 21.52
N LEU A 79 -8.06 12.85 21.93
CA LEU A 79 -7.25 12.05 21.00
C LEU A 79 -8.15 11.21 20.05
N PRO A 80 -7.78 11.00 18.77
CA PRO A 80 -8.52 10.13 17.86
C PRO A 80 -8.36 8.64 18.22
N ALA A 81 -9.20 7.77 17.65
CA ALA A 81 -8.94 6.33 17.72
C ALA A 81 -7.83 5.95 16.72
N VAL A 82 -6.93 5.05 17.12
CA VAL A 82 -5.79 4.58 16.33
C VAL A 82 -5.81 3.06 16.26
N ASP A 83 -5.91 2.55 15.04
CA ASP A 83 -5.79 1.12 14.75
C ASP A 83 -4.38 0.84 14.20
N VAL A 84 -3.61 -0.01 14.88
CA VAL A 84 -2.25 -0.40 14.48
C VAL A 84 -2.28 -1.80 13.92
N PHE A 85 -1.82 -1.94 12.67
CA PHE A 85 -1.72 -3.22 11.99
C PHE A 85 -0.28 -3.74 12.01
N VAL A 86 -0.09 -4.92 12.58
CA VAL A 86 1.16 -5.69 12.52
C VAL A 86 0.92 -6.83 11.54
N CYS A 87 1.64 -6.88 10.43
CA CYS A 87 1.51 -7.95 9.44
C CYS A 87 2.68 -8.92 9.59
N THR A 88 2.39 -10.22 9.57
CA THR A 88 3.39 -11.28 9.55
C THR A 88 3.14 -12.26 8.41
N ALA A 89 4.21 -12.77 7.81
CA ALA A 89 4.15 -13.66 6.67
C ALA A 89 3.97 -15.13 7.06
N ASP A 90 4.82 -15.63 7.96
CA ASP A 90 4.85 -17.03 8.39
C ASP A 90 5.80 -17.20 9.59
N PRO A 91 5.48 -18.08 10.56
CA PRO A 91 6.35 -18.34 11.72
C PRO A 91 7.75 -18.87 11.38
N THR A 92 7.95 -19.49 10.20
CA THR A 92 9.27 -19.99 9.78
C THR A 92 10.18 -18.87 9.27
N MET A 93 9.61 -17.86 8.60
CA MET A 93 10.34 -16.70 8.07
C MET A 93 10.48 -15.60 9.12
N GLU A 94 9.44 -15.44 9.95
CA GLU A 94 9.34 -14.43 11.00
C GLU A 94 9.00 -15.13 12.33
N PRO A 95 10.01 -15.42 13.17
CA PRO A 95 9.78 -16.12 14.43
C PRO A 95 8.67 -15.47 15.27
N PRO A 96 7.68 -16.23 15.77
CA PRO A 96 6.56 -15.66 16.52
C PRO A 96 6.98 -14.84 17.73
N THR A 97 8.08 -15.20 18.39
CA THR A 97 8.67 -14.46 19.52
C THR A 97 9.07 -13.04 19.15
N MET A 98 9.59 -12.82 17.94
CA MET A 98 9.94 -11.49 17.42
C MET A 98 8.69 -10.68 17.09
N VAL A 99 7.69 -11.32 16.46
CA VAL A 99 6.42 -10.68 16.11
C VAL A 99 5.67 -10.21 17.36
N ILE A 100 5.56 -11.06 18.39
CA ILE A 100 4.85 -10.67 19.61
C ILE A 100 5.57 -9.60 20.41
N SER A 101 6.90 -9.51 20.33
CA SER A 101 7.67 -8.42 20.96
C SER A 101 7.31 -7.07 20.33
N THR A 102 7.02 -7.06 19.02
CA THR A 102 6.50 -5.88 18.32
C THR A 102 5.08 -5.55 18.78
N VAL A 103 4.20 -6.55 18.89
CA VAL A 103 2.82 -6.38 19.38
C VAL A 103 2.81 -5.80 20.81
N LEU A 104 3.61 -6.37 21.72
CA LEU A 104 3.74 -5.92 23.11
C LEU A 104 4.28 -4.49 23.23
N SER A 105 5.18 -4.10 22.32
CA SER A 105 5.66 -2.72 22.21
C SER A 105 4.52 -1.76 21.87
N VAL A 106 3.73 -2.09 20.83
CA VAL A 106 2.59 -1.28 20.39
C VAL A 106 1.53 -1.17 21.48
N MET A 107 1.18 -2.27 22.14
CA MET A 107 0.21 -2.27 23.25
C MET A 107 0.65 -1.38 24.43
N SER A 108 1.95 -1.15 24.57
CA SER A 108 2.54 -0.36 25.67
C SER A 108 2.83 1.09 25.28
N TYR A 109 2.30 1.56 24.14
CA TYR A 109 2.40 2.95 23.72
C TYR A 109 1.75 3.88 24.75
N ASN A 110 2.29 5.10 24.84
CA ASN A 110 1.71 6.15 25.66
C ASN A 110 0.46 6.73 24.98
N TYR A 111 -0.61 5.93 24.93
CA TYR A 111 -1.90 6.29 24.34
C TYR A 111 -3.05 5.76 25.21
N PRO A 112 -4.20 6.44 25.25
CA PRO A 112 -5.37 5.92 25.95
C PRO A 112 -5.74 4.52 25.44
N PRO A 113 -5.81 3.50 26.33
CA PRO A 113 -6.11 2.12 25.93
C PRO A 113 -7.47 1.97 25.24
N ASP A 114 -8.44 2.82 25.58
CA ASP A 114 -9.76 2.86 24.95
C ASP A 114 -9.72 3.30 23.49
N LYS A 115 -8.62 3.94 23.05
CA LYS A 115 -8.46 4.48 21.69
C LYS A 115 -7.41 3.76 20.86
N LEU A 116 -6.73 2.78 21.43
CA LEU A 116 -5.72 1.99 20.74
C LEU A 116 -6.24 0.58 20.48
N SER A 117 -6.26 0.17 19.22
CA SER A 117 -6.55 -1.21 18.82
C SER A 117 -5.36 -1.77 18.07
N VAL A 118 -4.98 -3.01 18.37
CA VAL A 118 -3.85 -3.69 17.74
C VAL A 118 -4.35 -4.94 17.01
N TYR A 119 -4.03 -5.00 15.72
CA TYR A 119 -4.42 -6.09 14.83
C TYR A 119 -3.16 -6.83 14.36
N LEU A 120 -3.03 -8.12 14.69
CA LEU A 120 -2.02 -8.99 14.11
C LEU A 120 -2.61 -9.71 12.91
N SER A 121 -2.17 -9.32 11.71
CA SER A 121 -2.52 -9.94 10.44
C SER A 121 -1.50 -11.02 10.08
N ASP A 122 -1.92 -12.28 10.08
CA ASP A 122 -1.08 -13.43 9.73
C ASP A 122 -1.47 -13.97 8.35
N ASP A 123 -0.57 -13.76 7.38
CA ASP A 123 -0.74 -14.25 6.00
C ASP A 123 -0.57 -15.78 5.91
N GLY A 124 0.14 -16.38 6.87
CA GLY A 124 0.36 -17.83 6.93
C GLY A 124 -0.75 -18.57 7.68
N GLY A 125 -1.60 -17.85 8.42
CA GLY A 125 -2.69 -18.41 9.20
C GLY A 125 -2.23 -19.49 10.17
N SER A 126 -1.08 -19.31 10.83
CA SER A 126 -0.48 -20.35 11.67
C SER A 126 -1.01 -20.34 13.09
N GLY A 127 -1.38 -21.53 13.58
CA GLY A 127 -1.77 -21.73 14.98
C GLY A 127 -0.65 -21.38 15.97
N PHE A 128 0.63 -21.46 15.57
CA PHE A 128 1.75 -21.03 16.40
C PHE A 128 1.80 -19.52 16.58
N THR A 129 1.49 -18.75 15.52
CA THR A 129 1.39 -17.29 15.59
C THR A 129 0.24 -16.88 16.51
N PHE A 130 -0.92 -17.54 16.38
CA PHE A 130 -2.05 -17.32 17.27
C PHE A 130 -1.73 -17.68 18.73
N TYR A 131 -1.06 -18.81 18.98
CA TYR A 131 -0.61 -19.19 20.31
C TYR A 131 0.39 -18.21 20.90
N ALA A 132 1.36 -17.73 20.11
CA ALA A 132 2.28 -16.70 20.56
C ALA A 132 1.52 -15.42 20.96
N LEU A 133 0.51 -15.02 20.18
CA LEU A 133 -0.34 -13.88 20.52
C LEU A 133 -1.14 -14.10 21.81
N LEU A 134 -1.62 -15.32 22.06
CA LEU A 134 -2.30 -15.70 23.30
C LEU A 134 -1.36 -15.58 24.50
N GLU A 135 -0.16 -16.10 24.40
CA GLU A 135 0.87 -15.96 25.43
C GLU A 135 1.26 -14.48 25.64
N ALA A 136 1.35 -13.70 24.57
CA ALA A 136 1.59 -12.25 24.64
C ALA A 136 0.44 -11.52 25.33
N SER A 137 -0.82 -11.90 25.09
CA SER A 137 -1.97 -11.29 25.76
C SER A 137 -1.91 -11.46 27.28
N ARG A 138 -1.46 -12.63 27.75
CA ARG A 138 -1.25 -12.92 29.18
C ARG A 138 -0.11 -12.10 29.76
N PHE A 139 1.01 -12.02 29.05
CA PHE A 139 2.18 -11.26 29.48
C PHE A 139 1.93 -9.74 29.46
N SER A 140 1.07 -9.24 28.56
CA SER A 140 0.75 -7.82 28.44
C SER A 140 0.21 -7.21 29.73
N LYS A 141 -0.51 -8.01 30.55
CA LYS A 141 -1.02 -7.62 31.88
C LYS A 141 0.08 -7.17 32.85
N TYR A 142 1.30 -7.66 32.68
CA TYR A 142 2.46 -7.31 33.49
C TYR A 142 3.36 -6.29 32.79
N TRP A 143 3.52 -6.43 31.46
CA TRP A 143 4.43 -5.59 30.68
C TRP A 143 3.92 -4.15 30.51
N THR A 144 2.64 -3.98 30.17
CA THR A 144 2.05 -2.66 29.94
C THR A 144 2.10 -1.75 31.18
N PRO A 145 1.70 -2.19 32.39
CA PRO A 145 1.85 -1.36 33.59
C PRO A 145 3.32 -1.08 33.93
N PHE A 146 4.21 -2.08 33.80
CA PHE A 146 5.64 -1.88 34.00
C PHE A 146 6.21 -0.80 33.08
N CYS A 147 5.86 -0.83 31.79
CA CYS A 147 6.27 0.19 30.83
C CYS A 147 5.78 1.59 31.18
N LYS A 148 4.51 1.72 31.61
CA LYS A 148 3.92 3.00 31.98
C LYS A 148 4.53 3.55 33.27
N LYS A 149 4.65 2.72 34.30
CA LYS A 149 5.14 3.09 35.63
C LYS A 149 6.59 3.56 35.62
N PHE A 150 7.44 2.91 34.84
CA PHE A 150 8.88 3.22 34.77
C PHE A 150 9.31 3.94 33.49
N SER A 151 8.35 4.35 32.64
CA SER A 151 8.63 5.02 31.36
C SER A 151 9.69 4.28 30.53
N VAL A 152 9.51 2.96 30.39
CA VAL A 152 10.50 2.06 29.78
C VAL A 152 10.70 2.37 28.30
N GLU A 153 11.95 2.57 27.91
CA GLU A 153 12.35 2.72 26.51
C GLU A 153 13.59 1.87 26.20
N PRO A 154 13.60 1.08 25.12
CA PRO A 154 12.51 0.84 24.16
C PRO A 154 11.37 -0.02 24.76
N ARG A 155 10.14 0.17 24.29
CA ARG A 155 8.94 -0.57 24.75
C ARG A 155 8.87 -2.02 24.27
N SER A 156 9.75 -2.44 23.37
CA SER A 156 9.87 -3.83 22.95
C SER A 156 10.61 -4.63 24.03
N PRO A 157 10.00 -5.66 24.63
CA PRO A 157 10.63 -6.42 25.71
C PRO A 157 11.91 -7.13 25.24
N ALA A 158 11.94 -7.66 24.02
CA ALA A 158 13.14 -8.26 23.45
C ALA A 158 14.31 -7.25 23.36
N ALA A 159 14.01 -6.03 22.90
CA ALA A 159 15.02 -4.99 22.77
C ALA A 159 15.46 -4.44 24.14
N TYR A 160 14.51 -4.25 25.06
CA TYR A 160 14.79 -3.74 26.40
C TYR A 160 15.65 -4.71 27.21
N PHE A 161 15.29 -6.00 27.27
CA PHE A 161 16.03 -6.98 28.06
C PHE A 161 17.37 -7.41 27.43
N ALA A 162 17.60 -7.09 26.16
CA ALA A 162 18.89 -7.24 25.51
C ALA A 162 19.88 -6.12 25.89
N GLN A 163 19.41 -4.99 26.44
CA GLN A 163 20.28 -3.94 26.95
C GLN A 163 20.91 -4.38 28.27
N ASN A 164 22.21 -4.10 28.44
CA ASN A 164 22.96 -4.47 29.63
C ASN A 164 22.84 -3.44 30.78
N SER A 165 21.90 -2.50 30.69
CA SER A 165 21.67 -1.49 31.73
C SER A 165 20.87 -2.06 32.90
N LYS A 166 21.44 -2.01 34.10
CA LYS A 166 20.74 -2.36 35.34
C LYS A 166 20.02 -1.12 35.88
N PRO A 167 18.78 -1.25 36.37
CA PRO A 167 18.10 -0.14 37.06
C PRO A 167 18.89 0.27 38.31
N GLU A 168 19.05 1.58 38.53
CA GLU A 168 19.73 2.11 39.72
C GLU A 168 18.91 1.93 41.00
N ASP A 169 17.58 2.03 40.90
CA ASP A 169 16.66 1.85 42.03
C ASP A 169 16.45 0.34 42.34
N PRO A 170 16.75 -0.12 43.58
CA PRO A 170 16.54 -1.50 44.01
C PRO A 170 15.11 -2.02 43.84
N LYS A 171 14.10 -1.15 44.01
CA LYS A 171 12.69 -1.52 43.84
C LYS A 171 12.38 -1.80 42.37
N VAL A 172 12.86 -0.94 41.47
CA VAL A 172 12.75 -1.11 40.01
C VAL A 172 13.50 -2.36 39.57
N ALA A 173 14.69 -2.62 40.12
CA ALA A 173 15.48 -3.81 39.82
C ALA A 173 14.73 -5.11 40.17
N LYS A 174 14.04 -5.14 41.32
CA LYS A 174 13.23 -6.30 41.75
C LYS A 174 12.02 -6.54 40.83
N GLU A 175 11.25 -5.50 40.51
CA GLU A 175 10.10 -5.60 39.59
C GLU A 175 10.57 -5.98 38.17
N CYS A 176 11.64 -5.36 37.68
CA CYS A 176 12.25 -5.66 36.38
C CYS A 176 12.71 -7.12 36.28
N LEU A 177 13.31 -7.69 37.35
CA LEU A 177 13.70 -9.09 37.39
C LEU A 177 12.50 -10.03 37.32
N ALA A 178 11.41 -9.71 38.03
CA ALA A 178 10.18 -10.49 37.98
C ALA A 178 9.56 -10.48 36.58
N VAL A 179 9.46 -9.30 35.96
CA VAL A 179 8.91 -9.15 34.60
C VAL A 179 9.83 -9.81 33.56
N LYS A 180 11.15 -9.71 33.70
CA LYS A 180 12.12 -10.41 32.84
C LYS A 180 11.93 -11.91 32.92
N LYS A 181 11.72 -12.46 34.11
CA LYS A 181 11.46 -13.89 34.29
C LYS A 181 10.18 -14.32 33.55
N LEU A 182 9.09 -13.57 33.72
CA LEU A 182 7.83 -13.85 33.01
C LEU A 182 7.99 -13.78 31.47
N TYR A 183 8.79 -12.83 30.98
CA TYR A 183 9.10 -12.71 29.56
C TYR A 183 9.85 -13.93 29.02
N GLU A 184 10.91 -14.38 29.71
CA GLU A 184 11.67 -15.57 29.30
C GLU A 184 10.83 -16.85 29.40
N GLU A 185 9.98 -16.97 30.42
CA GLU A 185 9.04 -18.08 30.55
C GLU A 185 8.04 -18.11 29.38
N MET A 186 7.47 -16.96 29.01
CA MET A 186 6.59 -16.82 27.84
C MET A 186 7.31 -17.23 26.55
N LYS A 187 8.52 -16.70 26.33
CA LYS A 187 9.34 -17.02 25.15
C LYS A 187 9.65 -18.50 25.06
N SER A 188 10.08 -19.12 26.17
CA SER A 188 10.37 -20.55 26.24
C SER A 188 9.14 -21.42 25.95
N ARG A 189 7.94 -21.03 26.42
CA ARG A 189 6.69 -21.73 26.10
C ARG A 189 6.37 -21.70 24.61
N ILE A 190 6.61 -20.57 23.95
CA ILE A 190 6.38 -20.40 22.51
C ILE A 190 7.38 -21.24 21.72
N GLU A 191 8.68 -21.11 22.03
CA GLU A 191 9.75 -21.84 21.34
C GLU A 191 9.60 -23.35 21.52
N SER A 192 9.29 -23.83 22.73
CA SER A 192 9.08 -25.25 22.99
C SER A 192 7.90 -25.82 22.19
N ALA A 193 6.82 -25.06 21.99
CA ALA A 193 5.68 -25.50 21.17
C ALA A 193 6.05 -25.61 19.70
N ILE A 194 6.87 -24.68 19.18
CA ILE A 194 7.37 -24.68 17.81
C ILE A 194 8.33 -25.87 17.59
N GLU A 195 9.27 -26.09 18.51
CA GLU A 195 10.25 -27.20 18.46
C GLU A 195 9.57 -28.57 18.50
N LYS A 196 8.54 -28.73 19.34
CA LYS A 196 7.74 -29.96 19.41
C LYS A 196 6.83 -30.16 18.19
N GLY A 197 6.70 -29.16 17.32
CA GLY A 197 5.82 -29.21 16.16
C GLY A 197 4.34 -29.26 16.51
N GLY A 198 3.96 -28.86 17.73
CA GLY A 198 2.57 -28.94 18.19
C GLY A 198 2.29 -28.23 19.51
N ILE A 199 1.08 -27.71 19.64
CA ILE A 199 0.55 -27.10 20.87
C ILE A 199 -0.19 -28.18 21.67
N SER A 200 0.06 -28.26 22.98
CA SER A 200 -0.57 -29.28 23.84
C SER A 200 -2.09 -29.13 23.88
N LYS A 201 -2.80 -30.25 24.09
CA LYS A 201 -4.28 -30.26 24.17
C LYS A 201 -4.79 -29.34 25.28
N ASP A 202 -4.16 -29.36 26.44
CA ASP A 202 -4.54 -28.52 27.59
C ASP A 202 -4.54 -27.02 27.24
N ILE A 203 -3.60 -26.57 26.40
CA ILE A 203 -3.53 -25.16 25.96
C ILE A 203 -4.60 -24.88 24.90
N ARG A 204 -4.85 -25.84 23.99
CA ARG A 204 -5.91 -25.69 22.99
C ARG A 204 -7.29 -25.59 23.63
N ASP A 205 -7.53 -26.35 24.69
CA ASP A 205 -8.80 -26.35 25.42
C ASP A 205 -9.01 -25.07 26.24
N GLN A 206 -7.94 -24.32 26.54
CA GLN A 206 -8.03 -23.02 27.24
C GLN A 206 -8.65 -21.91 26.38
N HIS A 207 -8.63 -22.03 25.05
CA HIS A 207 -9.16 -20.98 24.18
C HIS A 207 -9.92 -21.57 23.00
N LYS A 208 -11.24 -21.30 22.95
CA LYS A 208 -12.16 -21.82 21.91
C LYS A 208 -11.65 -21.55 20.48
N GLY A 209 -10.98 -20.43 20.26
CA GLY A 209 -10.37 -20.07 18.98
C GLY A 209 -9.41 -21.11 18.37
N PHE A 210 -8.83 -22.02 19.14
CA PHE A 210 -8.00 -23.11 18.60
C PHE A 210 -8.81 -24.18 17.83
N SER A 211 -10.15 -24.15 17.87
CA SER A 211 -11.00 -25.01 17.05
C SER A 211 -10.85 -24.72 15.55
N GLU A 212 -10.37 -23.53 15.20
CA GLU A 212 -10.15 -23.09 13.81
C GLU A 212 -8.99 -23.82 13.13
N TRP A 213 -8.06 -24.39 13.89
CA TRP A 213 -6.90 -25.12 13.38
C TRP A 213 -7.08 -26.64 13.55
N ASN A 214 -7.83 -27.25 12.64
CA ASN A 214 -7.96 -28.71 12.57
C ASN A 214 -6.84 -29.34 11.70
N SER A 215 -6.80 -30.67 11.59
CA SER A 215 -5.79 -31.38 10.79
C SER A 215 -5.89 -31.15 9.27
N GLU A 216 -6.98 -30.54 8.80
CA GLU A 216 -7.23 -30.26 7.38
C GLU A 216 -6.78 -28.85 6.98
N VAL A 217 -6.56 -27.96 7.95
CA VAL A 217 -6.14 -26.58 7.74
C VAL A 217 -4.66 -26.53 7.42
N THR A 218 -4.33 -25.95 6.27
CA THR A 218 -2.95 -25.74 5.82
C THR A 218 -2.72 -24.27 5.50
N LYS A 219 -1.45 -23.86 5.43
CA LYS A 219 -1.07 -22.50 5.01
C LYS A 219 -1.70 -22.09 3.67
N GLN A 220 -1.80 -23.02 2.72
CA GLN A 220 -2.35 -22.76 1.40
C GLN A 220 -3.88 -22.89 1.34
N ASP A 221 -4.49 -23.53 2.32
CA ASP A 221 -5.93 -23.80 2.36
C ASP A 221 -6.48 -23.65 3.78
N HIS A 222 -6.99 -22.45 4.07
CA HIS A 222 -7.64 -22.17 5.33
C HIS A 222 -8.74 -21.13 5.16
N GLN A 223 -9.76 -21.25 6.01
CA GLN A 223 -10.80 -20.24 6.06
C GLN A 223 -10.30 -18.94 6.67
N SER A 224 -11.15 -17.94 6.57
CA SER A 224 -11.14 -16.74 7.39
C SER A 224 -11.08 -17.04 8.88
N ILE A 225 -10.00 -16.67 9.55
CA ILE A 225 -9.87 -16.83 11.01
C ILE A 225 -9.73 -15.45 11.64
N VAL A 226 -10.61 -15.12 12.57
CA VAL A 226 -10.45 -13.94 13.43
C VAL A 226 -10.77 -14.31 14.85
N GLN A 227 -9.92 -13.85 15.76
CA GLN A 227 -10.01 -14.12 17.18
C GLN A 227 -9.70 -12.85 17.95
N ILE A 228 -10.58 -12.46 18.87
CA ILE A 228 -10.37 -11.31 19.75
C ILE A 228 -9.83 -11.86 21.07
N LEU A 229 -8.59 -11.53 21.40
CA LEU A 229 -7.95 -12.01 22.63
C LEU A 229 -8.18 -11.07 23.80
N ILE A 230 -8.21 -9.77 23.52
CA ILE A 230 -8.51 -8.73 24.50
C ILE A 230 -9.58 -7.85 23.86
N ASP A 231 -10.77 -7.84 24.45
CA ASP A 231 -11.84 -6.91 24.09
C ASP A 231 -11.92 -5.81 25.15
N ARG A 232 -11.71 -4.56 24.74
CA ARG A 232 -11.83 -3.39 25.63
C ARG A 232 -13.21 -3.25 26.29
N ARG A 233 -14.25 -3.86 25.72
CA ARG A 233 -15.61 -3.81 26.26
C ARG A 233 -15.80 -4.79 27.42
N ASN A 234 -14.90 -5.76 27.57
CA ASN A 234 -14.95 -6.71 28.66
C ASN A 234 -14.32 -6.09 29.92
N LEU A 235 -15.02 -6.16 31.04
CA LEU A 235 -14.56 -5.62 32.32
C LEU A 235 -13.32 -6.34 32.86
N ASP A 236 -13.11 -7.59 32.44
CA ASP A 236 -11.97 -8.42 32.84
C ASP A 236 -10.69 -8.16 32.02
N ALA A 237 -10.77 -7.30 30.99
CA ALA A 237 -9.65 -6.94 30.11
C ALA A 237 -8.76 -5.84 30.75
N VAL A 238 -8.36 -6.06 32.00
CA VAL A 238 -7.52 -5.16 32.77
C VAL A 238 -6.12 -5.74 33.00
N ASP A 239 -5.15 -4.85 33.19
CA ASP A 239 -3.82 -5.17 33.69
C ASP A 239 -3.83 -5.42 35.21
N ASP A 240 -2.69 -5.82 35.75
CA ASP A 240 -2.55 -6.14 37.18
C ASP A 240 -2.78 -4.92 38.10
N ASP A 241 -2.65 -3.70 37.57
CA ASP A 241 -2.93 -2.46 38.28
C ASP A 241 -4.41 -2.02 38.15
N GLY A 242 -5.23 -2.79 37.42
CA GLY A 242 -6.66 -2.53 37.21
C GLY A 242 -6.99 -1.57 36.07
N HIS A 243 -6.02 -1.20 35.23
CA HIS A 243 -6.25 -0.34 34.06
C HIS A 243 -6.63 -1.18 32.84
N GLN A 244 -7.47 -0.62 31.97
CA GLN A 244 -7.88 -1.31 30.73
C GLN A 244 -6.70 -1.52 29.77
N LEU A 245 -6.70 -2.69 29.11
CA LEU A 245 -5.77 -3.01 28.04
C LEU A 245 -6.35 -2.66 26.66
N PRO A 246 -5.51 -2.29 25.69
CA PRO A 246 -5.95 -2.02 24.32
C PRO A 246 -6.51 -3.29 23.66
N THR A 247 -7.42 -3.12 22.71
CA THR A 247 -8.04 -4.25 22.00
C THR A 247 -6.99 -5.01 21.20
N LEU A 248 -6.96 -6.33 21.32
CA LEU A 248 -6.00 -7.19 20.63
C LEU A 248 -6.72 -8.24 19.78
N VAL A 249 -6.52 -8.16 18.46
CA VAL A 249 -7.22 -9.01 17.49
C VAL A 249 -6.22 -9.76 16.61
N TYR A 250 -6.40 -11.07 16.52
CA TYR A 250 -5.76 -11.91 15.51
C TYR A 250 -6.62 -11.96 14.25
N VAL A 251 -6.01 -11.78 13.09
CA VAL A 251 -6.67 -11.88 11.79
C VAL A 251 -5.82 -12.72 10.83
N ALA A 252 -6.41 -13.77 10.27
CA ALA A 252 -5.90 -14.47 9.11
C ALA A 252 -6.94 -14.42 7.99
N ARG A 253 -6.47 -13.98 6.81
CA ARG A 253 -7.31 -13.89 5.61
C ARG A 253 -7.58 -15.27 5.04
N GLU A 254 -8.75 -15.51 4.44
CA GLU A 254 -8.98 -16.74 3.70
C GLU A 254 -7.92 -16.95 2.59
N ASN A 255 -7.31 -18.14 2.59
CA ASN A 255 -6.38 -18.59 1.56
C ASN A 255 -6.85 -19.89 0.93
N ARG A 256 -6.71 -20.01 -0.40
CA ARG A 256 -7.14 -21.19 -1.17
C ARG A 256 -6.12 -21.50 -2.26
N PRO A 257 -5.75 -22.79 -2.50
CA PRO A 257 -4.63 -23.12 -3.39
C PRO A 257 -4.80 -22.66 -4.85
N HIS A 258 -6.05 -22.49 -5.29
CA HIS A 258 -6.39 -22.16 -6.68
C HIS A 258 -6.57 -20.65 -6.93
N PHE A 259 -6.33 -19.82 -5.92
CA PHE A 259 -6.57 -18.38 -5.99
C PHE A 259 -5.27 -17.59 -5.77
N PRO A 260 -4.85 -16.73 -6.72
CA PRO A 260 -3.67 -15.91 -6.54
C PRO A 260 -3.90 -14.90 -5.40
N HIS A 261 -2.93 -14.79 -4.49
CA HIS A 261 -2.93 -13.83 -3.39
C HIS A 261 -1.82 -12.78 -3.59
N ASN A 262 -2.12 -11.52 -3.24
CA ASN A 262 -1.19 -10.39 -3.46
C ASN A 262 -0.28 -10.13 -2.23
N PHE A 263 0.08 -11.16 -1.47
CA PHE A 263 0.89 -11.07 -0.24
C PHE A 263 0.50 -9.84 0.62
N LYS A 264 1.48 -9.00 0.97
CA LYS A 264 1.35 -7.76 1.74
C LYS A 264 0.33 -6.78 1.19
N ALA A 265 0.21 -6.65 -0.14
CA ALA A 265 -0.80 -5.79 -0.74
C ALA A 265 -2.21 -6.40 -0.57
N GLY A 266 -2.32 -7.72 -0.57
CA GLY A 266 -3.57 -8.44 -0.34
C GLY A 266 -4.05 -8.38 1.11
N SER A 267 -3.15 -8.45 2.08
CA SER A 267 -3.48 -8.36 3.51
C SER A 267 -3.81 -6.92 3.91
N MET A 268 -2.97 -5.96 3.53
CA MET A 268 -3.26 -4.54 3.76
C MET A 268 -4.57 -4.11 3.09
N ASN A 269 -4.84 -4.49 1.83
CA ASN A 269 -6.10 -4.10 1.17
C ASN A 269 -7.34 -4.82 1.70
N SER A 270 -7.19 -6.01 2.30
CA SER A 270 -8.32 -6.71 2.94
C SER A 270 -8.72 -6.07 4.27
N LEU A 271 -7.73 -5.60 5.03
CA LEU A 271 -7.92 -4.85 6.28
C LEU A 271 -8.33 -3.41 5.98
N VAL A 272 -7.84 -2.86 4.88
CA VAL A 272 -8.03 -1.49 4.42
C VAL A 272 -8.68 -1.49 3.03
N SER A 273 -9.92 -1.97 2.94
CA SER A 273 -10.73 -1.68 1.73
C SER A 273 -11.54 -0.42 2.01
N SER A 274 -10.95 0.77 1.83
CA SER A 274 -11.63 2.08 1.85
C SER A 274 -10.69 3.26 1.50
N LEU A 275 -11.21 4.25 0.76
CA LEU A 275 -10.86 5.70 0.66
C LEU A 275 -9.41 6.23 0.57
N TRP A 276 -8.33 5.43 0.59
CA TRP A 276 -6.95 5.96 0.51
C TRP A 276 -6.63 6.70 -0.79
N PHE A 277 -7.43 6.52 -1.85
CA PHE A 277 -7.34 7.38 -3.04
C PHE A 277 -7.54 8.86 -2.70
N LEU A 278 -8.39 9.21 -1.72
CA LEU A 278 -8.71 10.61 -1.42
C LEU A 278 -7.50 11.42 -0.94
N PRO A 279 -6.66 10.95 0.00
CA PRO A 279 -5.39 11.61 0.31
C PRO A 279 -4.47 11.80 -0.90
N PHE A 280 -4.31 10.79 -1.75
CA PHE A 280 -3.48 10.90 -2.96
C PHE A 280 -4.06 11.88 -3.98
N ALA A 281 -5.38 11.85 -4.18
CA ALA A 281 -6.11 12.77 -5.04
C ALA A 281 -6.04 14.21 -4.50
N TYR A 282 -6.14 14.39 -3.19
CA TYR A 282 -6.00 15.69 -2.53
C TYR A 282 -4.60 16.27 -2.71
N VAL A 283 -3.54 15.50 -2.43
CA VAL A 283 -2.15 15.96 -2.61
C VAL A 283 -1.88 16.28 -4.08
N TYR A 284 -2.39 15.46 -5.00
CA TYR A 284 -2.28 15.71 -6.44
C TYR A 284 -3.02 16.99 -6.83
N ALA A 285 -4.27 17.17 -6.41
CA ALA A 285 -5.07 18.36 -6.72
C ALA A 285 -4.45 19.63 -6.13
N ALA A 286 -4.05 19.61 -4.85
CA ALA A 286 -3.43 20.74 -4.16
C ALA A 286 -2.12 21.16 -4.82
N ARG A 287 -1.24 20.20 -5.17
CA ARG A 287 0.00 20.49 -5.90
C ARG A 287 -0.25 21.18 -7.24
N ASN A 288 -1.23 20.69 -8.01
CA ASN A 288 -1.57 21.29 -9.31
C ASN A 288 -2.20 22.67 -9.13
N ALA A 289 -3.09 22.86 -8.15
CA ALA A 289 -3.70 24.15 -7.84
C ALA A 289 -2.65 25.20 -7.45
N CYS A 290 -1.73 24.86 -6.56
CA CYS A 290 -0.61 25.76 -6.20
C CYS A 290 0.26 26.09 -7.41
N SER A 291 0.60 25.09 -8.23
CA SER A 291 1.42 25.31 -9.44
C SER A 291 0.73 26.20 -10.47
N ILE A 292 -0.60 26.12 -10.62
CA ILE A 292 -1.38 27.01 -11.48
C ILE A 292 -1.38 28.43 -10.89
N ALA A 293 -1.59 28.57 -9.58
CA ALA A 293 -1.59 29.86 -8.91
C ALA A 293 -0.24 30.58 -9.03
N GLU A 294 0.87 29.86 -8.86
CA GLU A 294 2.23 30.38 -9.08
C GLU A 294 2.44 30.83 -10.53
N ALA A 295 2.05 30.01 -11.51
CA ALA A 295 2.18 30.35 -12.92
C ALA A 295 1.39 31.63 -13.28
N LEU A 296 0.14 31.72 -12.84
CA LEU A 296 -0.70 32.90 -13.06
C LEU A 296 -0.14 34.15 -12.35
N ALA A 297 0.43 33.99 -11.14
CA ALA A 297 1.07 35.09 -10.41
C ALA A 297 2.35 35.60 -11.12
N CYS A 298 3.07 34.73 -11.82
CA CYS A 298 4.22 35.08 -12.65
C CYS A 298 3.85 35.67 -14.03
N GLY A 299 2.55 35.79 -14.35
CA GLY A 299 2.07 36.29 -15.64
C GLY A 299 2.00 35.25 -16.75
N ASP A 300 2.17 33.96 -16.44
CA ASP A 300 2.02 32.89 -17.43
C ASP A 300 0.55 32.60 -17.77
N THR A 301 0.30 32.10 -18.97
CA THR A 301 -1.03 31.64 -19.38
C THR A 301 -1.30 30.20 -18.93
N LEU A 302 -2.58 29.82 -18.74
CA LEU A 302 -2.96 28.42 -18.46
C LEU A 302 -2.48 27.45 -19.56
N LYS A 303 -2.43 27.91 -20.82
CA LYS A 303 -1.89 27.16 -21.96
C LYS A 303 -0.39 26.91 -21.79
N ALA A 304 0.37 27.92 -21.36
CA ALA A 304 1.79 27.79 -21.05
C ALA A 304 2.03 26.83 -19.88
N TRP A 305 1.25 26.93 -18.79
CA TRP A 305 1.32 25.98 -17.67
C TRP A 305 1.06 24.54 -18.11
N TRP A 306 0.02 24.31 -18.91
CA TRP A 306 -0.31 22.99 -19.43
C TRP A 306 0.79 22.44 -20.35
N ASN A 307 1.39 23.29 -21.17
CA ASN A 307 2.56 22.93 -21.99
C ASN A 307 3.79 22.60 -21.14
N SER A 308 3.99 23.27 -20.00
CA SER A 308 5.05 22.93 -19.04
C SER A 308 4.85 21.56 -18.42
N GLN A 309 3.62 21.18 -18.07
CA GLN A 309 3.32 19.81 -17.58
C GLN A 309 3.62 18.73 -18.63
N ARG A 310 3.27 18.99 -19.90
CA ARG A 310 3.62 18.11 -21.03
C ARG A 310 5.13 17.96 -21.19
N MET A 311 5.86 19.07 -21.17
CA MET A 311 7.32 19.08 -21.32
C MET A 311 8.00 18.32 -20.19
N TRP A 312 7.50 18.47 -18.95
CA TRP A 312 7.99 17.71 -17.81
C TRP A 312 7.83 16.19 -18.00
N ASN A 313 6.68 15.75 -18.51
CA ASN A 313 6.45 14.34 -18.83
C ASN A 313 7.37 13.84 -19.96
N PHE A 314 7.55 14.62 -21.03
CA PHE A 314 8.45 14.26 -22.13
C PHE A 314 9.91 14.13 -21.68
N ARG A 315 10.40 15.08 -20.88
CA ARG A 315 11.76 15.05 -20.33
C ARG A 315 12.01 13.82 -19.46
N ARG A 316 11.01 13.43 -18.65
CA ARG A 316 11.08 12.21 -17.82
C ARG A 316 11.20 10.93 -18.66
N MET A 317 10.40 10.81 -19.72
CA MET A 317 10.39 9.62 -20.58
C MET A 317 11.63 9.52 -21.48
N THR A 318 12.24 10.66 -21.84
CA THR A 318 13.35 10.72 -22.78
C THR A 318 14.65 11.12 -22.09
N SER A 319 14.87 12.42 -21.88
CA SER A 319 16.14 12.98 -21.43
C SER A 319 16.65 12.37 -20.11
N TYR A 320 15.77 12.08 -19.15
CA TYR A 320 16.19 11.51 -17.87
C TYR A 320 16.58 10.04 -18.01
N LEU A 321 15.86 9.28 -18.84
CA LEU A 321 16.21 7.90 -19.16
C LEU A 321 17.57 7.82 -19.86
N PHE A 322 17.80 8.68 -20.86
CA PHE A 322 19.09 8.77 -21.53
C PHE A 322 20.21 9.21 -20.60
N ALA A 323 19.96 10.21 -19.74
CA ALA A 323 20.95 10.67 -18.75
C ALA A 323 21.29 9.58 -17.73
N PHE A 324 20.29 8.80 -17.29
CA PHE A 324 20.49 7.67 -16.40
C PHE A 324 21.34 6.58 -17.06
N ILE A 325 20.97 6.14 -18.27
CA ILE A 325 21.73 5.14 -19.03
C ILE A 325 23.16 5.64 -19.25
N ASN A 326 23.35 6.88 -19.71
CA ASN A 326 24.67 7.45 -19.94
C ASN A 326 25.52 7.48 -18.66
N THR A 327 24.91 7.80 -17.51
CA THR A 327 25.61 7.83 -16.22
C THR A 327 26.06 6.44 -15.79
N ILE A 328 25.21 5.42 -15.95
CA ILE A 328 25.55 4.02 -15.65
C ILE A 328 26.64 3.51 -16.60
N THR A 329 26.49 3.73 -17.91
CA THR A 329 27.50 3.35 -18.91
C THR A 329 28.85 4.01 -18.64
N ARG A 330 28.85 5.26 -18.15
CA ARG A 330 30.07 5.97 -17.71
C ARG A 330 30.68 5.35 -16.46
N GLN A 331 29.87 4.99 -15.45
CA GLN A 331 30.37 4.32 -14.24
C GLN A 331 30.97 2.93 -14.55
N LEU A 332 30.46 2.26 -15.59
CA LEU A 332 30.96 0.96 -16.06
C LEU A 332 32.16 1.07 -17.02
N GLY A 333 32.64 2.28 -17.34
CA GLY A 333 33.83 2.51 -18.17
C GLY A 333 33.62 2.32 -19.68
N PHE A 334 32.37 2.20 -20.15
CA PHE A 334 32.06 1.86 -21.54
C PHE A 334 31.93 3.08 -22.48
N SER A 335 31.98 4.34 -22.02
CA SER A 335 31.86 5.49 -22.95
C SER A 335 32.54 6.80 -22.50
N GLN A 336 33.11 7.53 -23.47
CA GLN A 336 33.36 8.97 -23.42
C GLN A 336 32.27 9.65 -24.27
N SER A 337 31.26 10.28 -23.66
CA SER A 337 30.19 10.91 -24.43
C SER A 337 30.64 12.28 -24.98
N ALA A 338 30.70 12.44 -26.30
CA ALA A 338 30.85 13.73 -26.96
C ALA A 338 29.53 14.52 -26.89
N PHE A 339 29.57 15.72 -26.31
CA PHE A 339 28.44 16.64 -26.33
C PHE A 339 28.23 17.13 -27.77
N SER A 340 27.14 16.72 -28.42
CA SER A 340 26.81 17.24 -29.75
C SER A 340 26.31 18.69 -29.61
N ILE A 341 27.10 19.63 -30.10
CA ILE A 341 26.73 21.03 -30.16
C ILE A 341 25.51 21.15 -31.09
N THR A 342 24.37 21.52 -30.54
CA THR A 342 23.15 21.82 -31.30
C THR A 342 23.19 23.28 -31.73
N ALA A 343 22.82 23.54 -32.99
CA ALA A 343 22.71 24.90 -33.49
C ALA A 343 21.58 25.64 -32.73
N LYS A 344 21.88 26.84 -32.24
CA LYS A 344 20.91 27.69 -31.51
C LYS A 344 20.17 28.68 -32.42
N VAL A 345 20.29 28.53 -33.74
CA VAL A 345 19.60 29.41 -34.69
C VAL A 345 18.14 28.96 -34.75
N VAL A 346 17.23 29.84 -34.31
CA VAL A 346 15.78 29.64 -34.35
C VAL A 346 15.27 30.35 -35.59
N ASP A 347 14.49 29.63 -36.40
CA ASP A 347 13.82 30.18 -37.59
C ASP A 347 12.66 31.10 -37.17
N ASP A 348 12.36 32.16 -37.92
CA ASP A 348 11.32 33.14 -37.55
C ASP A 348 9.95 32.47 -37.44
N ASP A 349 9.67 31.51 -38.33
CA ASP A 349 8.50 30.63 -38.31
C ASP A 349 8.42 29.79 -37.00
N ALA A 350 9.56 29.42 -36.42
CA ALA A 350 9.61 28.66 -35.16
C ALA A 350 9.41 29.56 -33.93
N LEU A 351 9.83 30.83 -34.02
CA LEU A 351 9.60 31.82 -32.97
C LEU A 351 8.12 32.20 -32.87
N GLU A 352 7.44 32.45 -33.99
CA GLU A 352 6.01 32.76 -34.02
C GLU A 352 5.19 31.62 -33.39
N ARG A 353 5.53 30.37 -33.72
CA ARG A 353 4.93 29.17 -33.12
C ARG A 353 5.15 29.07 -31.62
N TYR A 354 6.30 29.50 -31.13
CA TYR A 354 6.64 29.52 -29.72
C TYR A 354 5.80 30.56 -28.97
N GLU A 355 5.65 31.76 -29.53
CA GLU A 355 4.81 32.83 -28.98
C GLU A 355 3.32 32.42 -28.94
N GLU A 356 2.84 31.69 -29.94
CA GLU A 356 1.49 31.11 -29.93
C GLU A 356 1.33 29.94 -28.93
N GLY A 357 2.42 29.46 -28.32
CA GLY A 357 2.43 28.32 -27.41
C GLY A 357 2.15 26.99 -28.11
N THR A 358 2.54 26.84 -29.36
CA THR A 358 2.46 25.58 -30.11
C THR A 358 3.75 24.79 -29.97
N MET A 359 3.65 23.48 -29.72
CA MET A 359 4.83 22.62 -29.59
C MET A 359 5.38 22.24 -30.97
N GLU A 360 6.69 22.18 -31.07
CA GLU A 360 7.42 21.82 -32.28
C GLU A 360 8.03 20.42 -32.17
N PHE A 361 7.85 19.61 -33.22
CA PHE A 361 8.36 18.24 -33.30
C PHE A 361 9.11 17.97 -34.62
N GLY A 362 9.52 19.03 -35.33
CA GLY A 362 10.03 18.95 -36.71
C GLY A 362 11.37 18.24 -36.90
N THR A 363 12.14 17.99 -35.83
CA THR A 363 13.45 17.34 -35.96
C THR A 363 13.35 15.82 -35.87
N SER A 364 14.11 15.08 -36.69
CA SER A 364 14.14 13.62 -36.59
C SER A 364 15.03 13.17 -35.43
N SER A 365 14.46 12.95 -34.26
CA SER A 365 15.17 12.47 -33.05
C SER A 365 14.64 11.14 -32.53
N VAL A 366 15.54 10.34 -31.96
CA VAL A 366 15.18 9.10 -31.22
C VAL A 366 14.24 9.42 -30.05
N MET A 367 14.40 10.61 -29.43
CA MET A 367 13.53 11.06 -28.34
C MET A 367 12.08 11.21 -28.79
N PHE A 368 11.83 11.77 -29.98
CA PHE A 368 10.48 11.87 -30.51
C PHE A 368 9.93 10.52 -30.97
N THR A 369 10.79 9.60 -31.42
CA THR A 369 10.37 8.22 -31.70
C THR A 369 9.82 7.56 -30.43
N ILE A 370 10.50 7.71 -29.29
CA ILE A 370 10.03 7.17 -28.00
C ILE A 370 8.72 7.82 -27.57
N ILE A 371 8.62 9.15 -27.62
CA ILE A 371 7.40 9.90 -27.23
C ILE A 371 6.22 9.49 -28.12
N ALA A 372 6.41 9.46 -29.45
CA ALA A 372 5.37 9.06 -30.40
C ALA A 372 4.93 7.60 -30.19
N THR A 373 5.88 6.68 -29.97
CA THR A 373 5.56 5.26 -29.74
C THR A 373 4.75 5.08 -28.45
N LEU A 374 5.14 5.75 -27.35
CA LEU A 374 4.40 5.69 -26.09
C LEU A 374 3.04 6.36 -26.17
N ALA A 375 2.93 7.48 -26.90
CA ALA A 375 1.64 8.14 -27.15
C ALA A 375 0.70 7.23 -27.93
N LEU A 376 1.17 6.59 -29.02
CA LEU A 376 0.38 5.65 -29.82
C LEU A 376 -0.02 4.41 -29.02
N LEU A 377 0.89 3.86 -28.22
CA LEU A 377 0.62 2.71 -27.36
C LEU A 377 -0.50 3.00 -26.34
N ASN A 378 -0.45 4.18 -25.69
CA ASN A 378 -1.51 4.60 -24.77
C ASN A 378 -2.85 4.86 -25.48
N PHE A 379 -2.80 5.41 -26.71
CA PHE A 379 -4.01 5.62 -27.52
C PHE A 379 -4.65 4.29 -27.93
N PHE A 380 -3.86 3.34 -28.46
CA PHE A 380 -4.34 2.00 -28.82
C PHE A 380 -4.84 1.24 -27.59
N GLY A 381 -4.13 1.31 -26.46
CA GLY A 381 -4.58 0.72 -25.21
C GLY A 381 -5.93 1.28 -24.74
N PHE A 382 -6.13 2.59 -24.86
CA PHE A 382 -7.38 3.25 -24.50
C PHE A 382 -8.53 2.87 -25.45
N THR A 383 -8.32 2.90 -26.76
CA THR A 383 -9.37 2.56 -27.75
C THR A 383 -9.78 1.09 -27.66
N VAL A 384 -8.81 0.17 -27.57
CA VAL A 384 -9.08 -1.26 -27.35
C VAL A 384 -9.78 -1.48 -26.01
N GLY A 385 -9.38 -0.76 -24.97
CA GLY A 385 -10.01 -0.80 -23.64
C GLY A 385 -11.49 -0.40 -23.70
N ILE A 386 -11.80 0.74 -24.32
CA ILE A 386 -13.18 1.24 -24.48
C ILE A 386 -14.02 0.30 -25.35
N LEU A 387 -13.50 -0.15 -26.50
CA LEU A 387 -14.21 -1.10 -27.37
C LEU A 387 -14.55 -2.41 -26.64
N LYS A 388 -13.63 -2.89 -25.80
CA LYS A 388 -13.82 -4.10 -24.99
C LYS A 388 -14.89 -3.91 -23.91
N ILE A 389 -15.00 -2.72 -23.34
CA ILE A 389 -16.04 -2.37 -22.36
C ILE A 389 -17.40 -2.25 -23.04
N ILE A 390 -17.48 -1.61 -24.22
CA ILE A 390 -18.72 -1.46 -24.97
C ILE A 390 -19.26 -2.82 -25.43
N TRP A 391 -18.39 -3.71 -25.92
CA TRP A 391 -18.80 -5.02 -26.42
C TRP A 391 -19.24 -5.98 -25.30
N ARG A 392 -18.61 -5.92 -24.12
CA ARG A 392 -19.05 -6.70 -22.94
C ARG A 392 -20.05 -5.88 -22.12
N TYR A 393 -21.34 -5.96 -22.49
CA TYR A 393 -22.49 -5.40 -21.76
C TYR A 393 -22.23 -5.19 -20.25
N GLY A 394 -22.00 -3.94 -19.86
CA GLY A 394 -21.92 -3.52 -18.45
C GLY A 394 -20.74 -2.60 -18.15
N PHE A 395 -21.04 -1.33 -17.87
CA PHE A 395 -20.12 -0.37 -17.25
C PHE A 395 -19.64 -0.96 -15.91
N ALA A 396 -18.41 -1.48 -15.87
CA ALA A 396 -17.90 -2.17 -14.69
C ALA A 396 -17.50 -1.13 -13.61
N GLU A 397 -18.29 -1.03 -12.55
CA GLU A 397 -17.98 -0.25 -11.36
C GLU A 397 -16.65 -0.74 -10.73
N GLY A 398 -15.57 -0.04 -11.05
CA GLY A 398 -14.21 -0.35 -10.63
C GLY A 398 -13.11 0.07 -11.62
N LEU A 399 -13.44 0.25 -12.90
CA LEU A 399 -12.48 0.69 -13.94
C LEU A 399 -12.47 2.21 -14.15
N THR A 400 -13.38 2.96 -13.54
CA THR A 400 -13.58 4.40 -13.77
C THR A 400 -12.30 5.22 -13.56
N VAL A 401 -11.55 4.96 -12.49
CA VAL A 401 -10.30 5.69 -12.21
C VAL A 401 -9.20 5.33 -13.22
N GLN A 402 -9.10 4.06 -13.62
CA GLN A 402 -8.11 3.63 -14.61
C GLN A 402 -8.41 4.19 -16.01
N ILE A 403 -9.69 4.18 -16.41
CA ILE A 403 -10.16 4.79 -17.66
C ILE A 403 -9.89 6.30 -17.63
N GLY A 404 -10.18 6.96 -16.51
CA GLY A 404 -9.88 8.38 -16.30
C GLY A 404 -8.39 8.69 -16.40
N LEU A 405 -7.53 7.89 -15.78
CA LEU A 405 -6.07 8.06 -15.88
C LEU A 405 -5.55 7.85 -17.30
N CYS A 406 -6.01 6.79 -17.99
CA CYS A 406 -5.64 6.56 -19.40
C CYS A 406 -6.12 7.70 -20.30
N LEU A 407 -7.33 8.23 -20.07
CA LEU A 407 -7.86 9.39 -20.79
C LEU A 407 -6.99 10.63 -20.53
N VAL A 408 -6.61 10.91 -19.29
CA VAL A 408 -5.72 12.03 -18.94
C VAL A 408 -4.38 11.91 -19.66
N VAL A 409 -3.77 10.72 -19.71
CA VAL A 409 -2.51 10.48 -20.43
C VAL A 409 -2.68 10.70 -21.94
N VAL A 410 -3.78 10.26 -22.53
CA VAL A 410 -4.09 10.52 -23.96
C VAL A 410 -4.27 12.03 -24.21
N VAL A 411 -5.00 12.75 -23.35
CA VAL A 411 -5.22 14.20 -23.47
C VAL A 411 -3.92 15.00 -23.31
N ILE A 412 -3.03 14.59 -22.40
CA ILE A 412 -1.70 15.20 -22.24
C ILE A 412 -0.90 15.09 -23.56
N ASN A 413 -0.98 13.94 -24.25
CA ASN A 413 -0.28 13.67 -25.50
C ASN A 413 -0.98 14.22 -26.76
N LEU A 414 -2.08 14.97 -26.64
CA LEU A 414 -2.83 15.49 -27.79
C LEU A 414 -1.98 16.23 -28.85
N PRO A 415 -1.00 17.09 -28.50
CA PRO A 415 -0.15 17.76 -29.48
C PRO A 415 0.71 16.80 -30.30
N VAL A 416 1.06 15.64 -29.73
CA VAL A 416 1.82 14.59 -30.42
C VAL A 416 0.95 13.95 -31.49
N TYR A 417 -0.32 13.64 -31.20
CA TYR A 417 -1.24 13.11 -32.21
C TYR A 417 -1.53 14.12 -33.31
N GLN A 418 -1.70 15.40 -32.95
CA GLN A 418 -1.85 16.48 -33.93
C GLN A 418 -0.61 16.55 -34.84
N ALA A 419 0.59 16.48 -34.26
CA ALA A 419 1.85 16.50 -35.02
C ALA A 419 2.11 15.22 -35.83
N LEU A 420 1.52 14.08 -35.49
CA LEU A 420 1.61 12.82 -36.25
C LEU A 420 0.65 12.79 -37.44
N PHE A 421 -0.62 13.14 -37.24
CA PHE A 421 -1.69 12.83 -38.20
C PHE A 421 -2.35 14.05 -38.85
N LEU A 422 -2.41 15.21 -38.18
CA LEU A 422 -3.28 16.32 -38.58
C LEU A 422 -2.54 17.56 -39.07
N ARG A 423 -1.23 17.66 -38.82
CA ARG A 423 -0.43 18.87 -39.08
C ARG A 423 0.34 18.74 -40.40
N ASP A 424 0.23 19.75 -41.26
CA ASP A 424 0.89 19.79 -42.58
C ASP A 424 2.00 20.86 -42.70
N ASN A 425 2.39 21.52 -41.60
CA ASN A 425 3.48 22.50 -41.57
C ASN A 425 4.80 21.92 -41.02
N ASN A 426 5.87 22.74 -41.01
CA ASN A 426 7.22 22.36 -40.58
C ASN A 426 7.34 21.89 -39.11
N GLY A 427 6.31 22.08 -38.28
CA GLY A 427 6.26 21.57 -36.91
C GLY A 427 5.77 20.12 -36.78
N ARG A 428 5.48 19.43 -37.90
CA ARG A 428 5.02 18.04 -37.97
C ARG A 428 6.14 17.05 -37.62
N ILE A 429 5.79 15.93 -37.00
CA ILE A 429 6.75 14.82 -36.82
C ILE A 429 7.12 14.25 -38.20
N PRO A 430 8.41 14.07 -38.52
CA PRO A 430 8.83 13.49 -39.79
C PRO A 430 8.18 12.13 -40.07
N SER A 431 7.77 11.90 -41.32
CA SER A 431 7.06 10.67 -41.73
C SER A 431 7.85 9.39 -41.42
N SER A 432 9.19 9.46 -41.41
CA SER A 432 10.06 8.34 -41.02
C SER A 432 9.91 7.96 -39.55
N VAL A 433 9.77 8.95 -38.66
CA VAL A 433 9.56 8.75 -37.21
C VAL A 433 8.14 8.24 -36.96
N MET A 434 7.15 8.80 -37.65
CA MET A 434 5.77 8.34 -37.61
C MET A 434 5.67 6.86 -37.96
N PHE A 435 6.23 6.43 -39.11
CA PHE A 435 6.21 5.03 -39.52
C PHE A 435 6.89 4.10 -38.51
N LYS A 436 8.10 4.46 -38.03
CA LYS A 436 8.82 3.69 -37.01
C LYS A 436 7.99 3.53 -35.73
N SER A 437 7.42 4.63 -35.24
CA SER A 437 6.63 4.62 -34.01
C SER A 437 5.33 3.82 -34.13
N LEU A 438 4.69 3.85 -35.30
CA LEU A 438 3.48 3.08 -35.59
C LEU A 438 3.77 1.57 -35.62
N VAL A 439 4.87 1.17 -36.28
CA VAL A 439 5.31 -0.23 -36.31
C VAL A 439 5.67 -0.72 -34.91
N LEU A 440 6.45 0.05 -34.15
CA LEU A 440 6.84 -0.32 -32.78
C LEU A 440 5.63 -0.42 -31.84
N ALA A 441 4.72 0.56 -31.87
CA ALA A 441 3.51 0.54 -31.05
C ALA A 441 2.61 -0.65 -31.43
N SER A 442 2.46 -0.94 -32.72
CA SER A 442 1.66 -2.08 -33.20
C SER A 442 2.27 -3.41 -32.76
N LEU A 443 3.58 -3.59 -32.90
CA LEU A 443 4.29 -4.78 -32.42
C LEU A 443 4.13 -4.93 -30.89
N ALA A 444 4.28 -3.85 -30.14
CA ALA A 444 4.09 -3.86 -28.69
C ALA A 444 2.64 -4.21 -28.28
N CYS A 445 1.64 -3.81 -29.07
CA CYS A 445 0.25 -4.24 -28.90
C CYS A 445 0.00 -5.71 -29.27
N LEU A 446 0.86 -6.32 -30.10
CA LEU A 446 0.77 -7.73 -30.49
C LEU A 446 1.48 -8.68 -29.51
N ILE A 447 2.45 -8.20 -28.72
CA ILE A 447 3.15 -9.02 -27.70
C ILE A 447 2.20 -9.67 -26.69
N PRO A 448 1.14 -9.00 -26.18
CA PRO A 448 0.16 -9.62 -25.29
C PRO A 448 -0.87 -10.49 -26.02
N VAL A 449 -0.83 -10.56 -27.36
CA VAL A 449 -1.76 -11.32 -28.23
C VAL A 449 -1.13 -12.65 -28.69
N TYR A 450 0.14 -12.89 -28.35
CA TYR A 450 0.84 -14.18 -28.42
C TYR A 450 1.19 -14.64 -27.01
#